data_AF-A0A2T2Y587-F1
#
_entry.id   AF-A0A2T2Y587-F1
#
_cell.length_a   1.000
_cell.length_b   1.000
_cell.length_c   1.000
_cell.angle_alpha   90.00
_cell.angle_beta   90.00
_cell.angle_gamma   90.00
#
_symmetry.space_group_name_H-M   'P 1'
#
loop_
_entity.id
_entity.type
_entity.pdbx_description
1 polymer ?
#
loop_
_entity_poly.entity_id
_entity_poly.type
_entity_poly.pdbx_seq_one_letter_code
_entity_poly.pdbx_strand_id
1 'polypeptide(L)'
;MSNRHIRRVNLSLHLSPEHSRADLRAMLQLKKWHQTLSQAGNNPGDASMEMRRFHRNVYLAGLQLQLLNPQLCSHVAESMGRETLTLDALCSELTAAQLLPASVAAESVADAPAPSVDFSKQQLRQMRALMSDALQRQPAPAPAEPDDGMHETLGQLRSEVAQLKALLNQQHLLLQQLRLSGRTAPAAENVKNGLTEEVDLSTLAAPAQKMKQIRQKGIF
;
A
#
# COMPACT_ATOMS: atom_id res chain seq x y z
N MET A 1 -26.65 12.97 18.38
CA MET A 1 -25.32 13.44 17.93
C MET A 1 -24.28 12.68 18.75
N SER A 2 -23.82 11.53 18.25
CA SER A 2 -22.96 10.62 19.03
C SER A 2 -21.58 11.26 19.24
N ASN A 3 -21.25 11.54 20.50
CA ASN A 3 -19.92 11.97 20.93
C ASN A 3 -18.90 10.92 20.47
N ARG A 4 -18.16 11.19 19.37
CA ARG A 4 -17.00 10.40 19.00
C ARG A 4 -15.94 10.64 20.07
N HIS A 5 -15.85 9.74 21.04
CA HIS A 5 -14.78 9.75 22.04
C HIS A 5 -13.44 9.65 21.31
N ILE A 6 -12.66 10.74 21.32
CA ILE A 6 -11.31 10.75 20.80
C ILE A 6 -10.48 9.87 21.73
N ARG A 7 -10.02 8.72 21.25
CA ARG A 7 -9.09 7.85 21.99
C ARG A 7 -7.69 8.42 21.88
N ARG A 8 -7.10 8.79 23.02
CA ARG A 8 -5.72 9.27 23.10
C ARG A 8 -4.81 8.12 23.49
N VAL A 9 -3.74 7.93 22.72
CA VAL A 9 -2.65 7.01 23.04
C VAL A 9 -1.43 7.87 23.35
N ASN A 10 -0.79 7.65 24.51
CA ASN A 10 0.47 8.30 24.86
C ASN A 10 1.61 7.31 24.60
N LEU A 11 2.54 7.70 23.74
CA LEU A 11 3.77 6.97 23.43
C LEU A 11 4.93 7.93 23.66
N SER A 12 5.90 7.50 24.46
CA SER A 12 7.16 8.22 24.66
C SER A 12 8.26 7.53 23.85
N LEU A 13 8.89 8.28 22.96
CA LEU A 13 10.06 7.84 22.21
C LEU A 13 11.32 8.46 22.81
N HIS A 14 12.34 7.63 23.05
CA HIS A 14 13.66 8.10 23.45
C HIS A 14 14.59 8.10 22.24
N LEU A 15 15.26 9.23 22.01
CA LEU A 15 16.28 9.39 20.97
C LEU A 15 17.65 9.40 21.63
N SER A 16 18.62 8.73 21.00
CA SER A 16 20.01 8.61 21.48
C SER A 16 20.96 9.39 20.55
N PRO A 17 21.05 10.72 20.67
CA PRO A 17 21.83 11.56 19.75
C PRO A 17 23.32 11.22 19.73
N GLU A 18 23.86 10.74 20.86
CA GLU A 18 25.28 10.34 20.98
C GLU A 18 25.62 9.08 20.17
N HIS A 19 24.64 8.23 19.93
CA HIS A 19 24.83 6.90 19.32
C HIS A 19 24.24 6.79 17.91
N SER A 20 23.34 7.70 17.53
CA SER A 20 22.65 7.69 16.23
C SER A 20 22.65 9.09 15.62
N ARG A 21 23.27 9.22 14.45
CA ARG A 21 23.22 10.46 13.65
C ARG A 21 21.81 10.80 13.21
N ALA A 22 20.99 9.78 12.93
CA ALA A 22 19.59 9.96 12.57
C ALA A 22 18.81 10.59 13.73
N ASP A 23 19.05 10.10 14.96
CA ASP A 23 18.43 10.60 16.18
C ASP A 23 18.86 12.04 16.48
N LEU A 24 20.16 12.32 16.37
CA LEU A 24 20.69 13.68 16.52
C LEU A 24 20.03 14.64 15.54
N ARG A 25 19.93 14.27 14.26
CA ARG A 25 19.31 15.12 13.26
C ARG A 25 17.81 15.28 13.49
N ALA A 26 17.11 14.21 13.85
CA ALA A 26 15.70 14.26 14.20
C ALA A 26 15.47 15.24 15.36
N MET A 27 16.28 15.17 16.41
CA MET A 27 16.23 16.09 17.54
C MET A 27 16.44 17.55 17.13
N LEU A 28 17.47 17.82 16.31
CA LEU A 28 17.76 19.17 15.84
C LEU A 28 16.64 19.75 14.96
N GLN A 29 16.07 18.93 14.05
CA GLN A 29 14.95 19.35 13.20
C GLN A 29 13.68 19.60 14.01
N LEU A 30 13.36 18.74 14.98
CA LEU A 30 12.23 18.93 15.89
C LEU A 30 12.38 20.22 16.71
N LYS A 31 13.59 20.49 17.22
CA LYS A 31 13.88 21.72 17.97
C LYS A 31 13.71 22.97 17.09
N LYS A 32 14.26 22.96 15.87
CA LYS A 32 14.14 24.06 14.90
C LYS A 32 12.67 24.32 14.55
N TRP A 33 11.92 23.25 14.28
CA TRP A 33 10.50 23.33 13.94
C TRP A 33 9.67 23.90 15.09
N HIS A 34 9.90 23.44 16.32
CA HIS A 34 9.24 23.96 17.52
C HIS A 34 9.52 25.45 17.74
N GLN A 35 10.78 25.87 17.57
CA GLN A 35 11.16 27.29 17.64
C GLN A 35 10.44 28.12 16.58
N THR A 36 10.35 27.61 15.35
CA THR A 36 9.66 28.30 14.25
C THR A 36 8.18 28.49 14.56
N LEU A 37 7.50 27.47 15.08
CA LEU A 37 6.11 27.57 15.51
C LEU A 37 5.89 28.52 16.68
N SER A 38 6.82 28.54 17.62
CA SER A 38 6.77 29.45 18.78
C SER A 38 6.95 30.90 18.35
N GLN A 39 7.78 31.15 17.32
CA GLN A 39 8.07 32.48 16.80
C GLN A 39 7.01 33.00 15.82
N ALA A 40 6.24 32.10 15.19
CA ALA A 40 5.22 32.46 14.20
C ALA A 40 4.03 33.28 14.77
N GLY A 41 4.03 33.61 16.06
CA GLY A 41 3.01 34.47 16.68
C GLY A 41 1.62 33.85 16.77
N ASN A 42 1.49 32.55 16.51
CA ASN A 42 0.22 31.84 16.61
C ASN A 42 -0.24 31.77 18.07
N ASN A 43 -1.56 31.87 18.27
CA ASN A 43 -2.19 31.64 19.56
C ASN A 43 -1.68 30.31 20.14
N PRO A 44 -1.28 30.21 21.42
CA PRO A 44 -0.72 28.99 22.01
C PRO A 44 -1.56 27.72 21.78
N GLY A 45 -2.89 27.87 21.66
CA GLY A 45 -3.79 26.77 21.30
C GLY A 45 -3.54 26.18 19.90
N ASP A 46 -3.30 27.04 18.91
CA ASP A 46 -3.12 26.66 17.51
C ASP A 46 -1.75 26.01 17.29
N ALA A 47 -0.70 26.56 17.90
CA ALA A 47 0.63 25.96 17.86
C ALA A 47 0.64 24.54 18.48
N SER A 48 -0.10 24.35 19.58
CA SER A 48 -0.25 23.05 20.22
C SER A 48 -1.02 22.03 19.35
N MET A 49 -2.05 22.49 18.63
CA MET A 49 -2.81 21.67 17.68
C MET A 49 -1.95 21.26 16.47
N GLU A 50 -1.19 22.19 15.90
CA GLU A 50 -0.26 21.91 14.80
C GLU A 50 0.84 20.94 15.23
N MET A 51 1.37 21.07 16.46
CA MET A 51 2.30 20.09 17.04
C MET A 51 1.71 18.69 17.15
N ARG A 52 0.49 18.57 17.67
CA ARG A 52 -0.19 17.27 17.71
C ARG A 52 -0.41 16.70 16.30
N ARG A 53 -0.83 17.53 15.35
CA ARG A 53 -1.08 17.11 13.96
C ARG A 53 0.19 16.64 13.28
N PHE A 54 1.29 17.38 13.44
CA PHE A 54 2.60 17.03 12.93
C PHE A 54 3.05 15.66 13.43
N HIS A 55 3.11 15.46 14.77
CA HIS A 55 3.53 14.18 15.33
C HIS A 55 2.61 13.03 14.93
N ARG A 56 1.29 13.26 14.89
CA ARG A 56 0.32 12.26 14.41
C ARG A 56 0.63 11.84 12.98
N ASN A 57 0.91 12.78 12.08
CA ASN A 57 1.19 12.47 10.68
C ASN A 57 2.51 11.71 10.53
N VAL A 58 3.57 12.13 11.23
CA VAL A 58 4.87 11.43 11.23
C VAL A 58 4.70 9.98 11.71
N TYR A 59 4.00 9.78 12.83
CA TYR A 59 3.75 8.45 13.37
C TYR A 59 2.93 7.57 12.42
N LEU A 60 1.83 8.10 11.85
CA LEU A 60 0.99 7.34 10.93
C LEU A 60 1.72 6.99 9.62
N ALA A 61 2.54 7.90 9.10
CA ALA A 61 3.36 7.64 7.92
C ALA A 61 4.41 6.54 8.20
N GLY A 62 5.14 6.65 9.30
CA GLY A 62 6.12 5.64 9.71
C GLY A 62 5.47 4.27 9.96
N LEU A 63 4.32 4.24 10.64
CA LEU A 63 3.57 3.01 10.88
C LEU A 63 3.07 2.37 9.57
N GLN A 64 2.55 3.18 8.65
CA GLN A 64 2.12 2.69 7.34
C GLN A 64 3.30 2.10 6.56
N LEU A 65 4.46 2.77 6.60
CA LEU A 65 5.67 2.29 5.94
C LEU A 65 6.15 0.97 6.55
N GLN A 66 6.10 0.84 7.88
CA GLN A 66 6.41 -0.38 8.61
C GLN A 66 5.49 -1.55 8.22
N LEU A 67 4.19 -1.29 8.02
CA LEU A 67 3.21 -2.30 7.59
C LEU A 67 3.42 -2.75 6.14
N LEU A 68 3.90 -1.86 5.27
CA LEU A 68 4.20 -2.18 3.87
C LEU A 68 5.48 -3.00 3.75
N ASN A 69 6.58 -2.50 4.32
CA ASN A 69 7.86 -3.18 4.32
C ASN A 69 8.74 -2.67 5.49
N PRO A 70 9.03 -3.52 6.49
CA PRO A 70 9.89 -3.16 7.63
C PRO A 70 11.30 -2.68 7.24
N GLN A 71 11.87 -3.26 6.19
CA GLN A 71 13.21 -2.91 5.71
C GLN A 71 13.23 -1.51 5.08
N LEU A 72 12.15 -1.16 4.37
CA LEU A 72 11.96 0.18 3.81
C LEU A 72 11.83 1.23 4.91
N CYS A 73 11.06 0.94 5.96
CA CYS A 73 10.93 1.85 7.10
C CYS A 73 12.28 2.11 7.79
N SER A 74 13.04 1.05 8.03
CA SER A 74 14.36 1.13 8.66
C SER A 74 15.35 1.91 7.79
N HIS A 75 15.40 1.63 6.48
CA HIS A 75 16.24 2.38 5.54
C HIS A 75 15.91 3.88 5.51
N VAL A 76 14.62 4.23 5.44
CA VAL A 76 14.19 5.63 5.45
C VAL A 76 14.57 6.31 6.76
N ALA A 77 14.42 5.63 7.90
CA ALA A 77 14.84 6.17 9.21
C ALA A 77 16.35 6.40 9.28
N GLU A 78 17.16 5.44 8.84
CA GLU A 78 18.63 5.56 8.80
C GLU A 78 19.11 6.64 7.82
N SER A 79 18.40 6.81 6.70
CA SER A 79 18.71 7.84 5.69
C SER A 79 18.63 9.26 6.27
N MET A 80 17.83 9.47 7.33
CA MET A 80 17.79 10.75 8.05
C MET A 80 19.16 11.13 8.61
N GLY A 81 20.02 10.17 8.97
CA GLY A 81 21.36 10.46 9.48
C GLY A 81 22.32 11.04 8.44
N ARG A 82 21.97 10.99 7.14
CA ARG A 82 22.85 11.37 6.04
C ARG A 82 22.69 12.84 5.67
N GLU A 83 23.80 13.55 5.54
CA GLU A 83 23.81 14.95 5.15
C GLU A 83 23.35 15.10 3.69
N THR A 84 22.51 16.12 3.42
CA THR A 84 22.09 16.51 2.06
C THR A 84 21.48 15.41 1.15
N LEU A 85 20.74 14.46 1.71
CA LEU A 85 20.00 13.49 0.90
C LEU A 85 18.81 14.17 0.18
N THR A 86 18.82 14.17 -1.15
CA THR A 86 17.67 14.59 -1.97
C THR A 86 16.66 13.44 -2.09
N LEU A 87 15.42 13.78 -2.46
CA LEU A 87 14.37 12.77 -2.68
C LEU A 87 14.78 11.78 -3.79
N ASP A 88 15.35 12.28 -4.89
CA ASP A 88 15.77 11.44 -6.02
C ASP A 88 16.90 10.47 -5.65
N ALA A 89 17.84 10.93 -4.82
CA ALA A 89 18.91 10.09 -4.30
C ALA A 89 18.36 8.98 -3.39
N LEU A 90 17.43 9.31 -2.49
CA LEU A 90 16.75 8.33 -1.65
C LEU A 90 16.00 7.29 -2.49
N CYS A 91 15.22 7.74 -3.49
CA CYS A 91 14.50 6.83 -4.38
C CYS A 91 15.45 5.90 -5.14
N SER A 92 16.57 6.42 -5.64
CA SER A 92 17.58 5.63 -6.36
C SER A 92 18.19 4.55 -5.47
N GLU A 93 18.53 4.87 -4.22
CA GLU A 93 19.04 3.90 -3.24
C GLU A 93 18.00 2.82 -2.90
N LEU A 94 16.76 3.22 -2.69
CA LEU A 94 15.67 2.29 -2.38
C LEU A 94 15.36 1.36 -3.55
N THR A 95 15.47 1.84 -4.79
CA THR A 95 15.38 0.99 -5.99
C THR A 95 16.57 0.04 -6.09
N ALA A 96 17.80 0.51 -5.84
CA ALA A 96 19.00 -0.33 -5.84
C ALA A 96 18.92 -1.43 -4.76
N ALA A 97 18.34 -1.12 -3.60
CA ALA A 97 18.07 -2.07 -2.52
C ALA A 97 16.84 -2.96 -2.78
N GLN A 98 16.17 -2.84 -3.94
CA GLN A 98 14.94 -3.57 -4.30
C GLN A 98 13.77 -3.35 -3.31
N LEU A 99 13.79 -2.23 -2.58
CA LEU A 99 12.76 -1.83 -1.62
C LEU A 99 11.63 -1.03 -2.29
N LEU A 100 11.91 -0.41 -3.43
CA LEU A 100 10.92 0.16 -4.33
C LEU A 100 10.91 -0.62 -5.65
N PRO A 101 9.74 -0.78 -6.28
CA PRO A 101 9.69 -1.33 -7.63
C PRO A 101 10.56 -0.46 -8.54
N ALA A 102 11.44 -1.09 -9.32
CA ALA A 102 12.20 -0.39 -10.35
C ALA A 102 11.22 0.39 -11.21
N SER A 103 11.44 1.70 -11.30
CA SER A 103 10.54 2.61 -11.99
C SER A 103 10.19 2.07 -13.37
N VAL A 104 8.91 1.78 -13.58
CA VAL A 104 8.29 1.57 -14.90
C VAL A 104 8.16 2.92 -15.64
N ALA A 105 8.66 4.03 -15.07
CA ALA A 105 8.62 5.36 -15.67
C ALA A 105 9.75 5.60 -16.70
N ALA A 106 9.91 4.65 -17.63
CA ALA A 106 10.41 4.95 -18.97
C ALA A 106 9.33 4.67 -20.04
N GLU A 107 8.07 4.49 -19.65
CA GLU A 107 6.93 4.41 -20.55
C GLU A 107 5.86 5.45 -20.17
N SER A 108 6.09 6.71 -20.55
CA SER A 108 5.04 7.69 -20.93
C SER A 108 5.63 9.10 -21.01
N VAL A 109 6.18 9.48 -22.16
CA VAL A 109 5.69 10.52 -23.09
C VAL A 109 6.73 10.62 -24.23
N ALA A 110 6.75 9.62 -25.09
CA ALA A 110 7.14 9.74 -26.48
C ALA A 110 6.48 8.59 -27.22
N ASP A 111 5.61 8.94 -28.14
CA ASP A 111 4.89 8.07 -29.08
C ASP A 111 5.84 7.04 -29.73
N ALA A 112 5.80 5.78 -29.26
CA ALA A 112 6.35 4.61 -29.95
C ALA A 112 5.85 3.30 -29.28
N PRO A 113 5.30 2.33 -30.03
CA PRO A 113 4.78 1.10 -29.47
C PRO A 113 5.93 0.15 -29.09
N ALA A 114 5.78 -0.51 -27.94
CA ALA A 114 6.73 -1.45 -27.34
C ALA A 114 7.15 -2.59 -28.29
N PRO A 115 8.41 -3.08 -28.24
CA PRO A 115 8.72 -4.43 -28.67
C PRO A 115 8.55 -5.37 -27.46
N SER A 116 7.35 -5.94 -27.40
CA SER A 116 7.06 -7.20 -26.73
C SER A 116 8.11 -8.27 -27.07
N VAL A 117 8.59 -8.98 -26.05
CA VAL A 117 9.18 -10.32 -26.11
C VAL A 117 10.40 -10.43 -27.03
N ASP A 118 11.54 -10.83 -26.48
CA ASP A 118 12.74 -11.21 -27.23
C ASP A 118 12.45 -12.37 -28.20
N PHE A 119 11.84 -12.07 -29.36
CA PHE A 119 11.79 -12.97 -30.49
C PHE A 119 13.21 -13.07 -31.02
N SER A 120 13.77 -14.28 -31.02
CA SER A 120 15.09 -14.52 -31.58
C SER A 120 15.15 -13.92 -32.99
N LYS A 121 16.26 -13.25 -33.34
CA LYS A 121 16.48 -12.71 -34.71
C LYS A 121 16.19 -13.74 -35.79
N GLN A 122 16.37 -15.02 -35.49
CA GLN A 122 16.04 -16.13 -36.37
C GLN A 122 14.52 -16.32 -36.53
N GLN A 123 13.74 -16.22 -35.45
CA GLN A 123 12.27 -16.26 -35.49
C GLN A 123 11.70 -15.05 -36.26
N LEU A 124 12.27 -13.86 -36.07
CA LEU A 124 11.86 -12.66 -36.84
C LEU A 124 12.15 -12.80 -38.33
N ARG A 125 13.30 -13.39 -38.70
CA ARG A 125 13.59 -13.69 -40.11
C ARG A 125 12.64 -14.74 -40.68
N GLN A 126 12.30 -15.76 -39.90
CA GLN A 126 11.38 -16.80 -40.32
C GLN A 126 9.95 -16.27 -40.50
N MET A 127 9.47 -15.44 -39.56
CA MET A 127 8.19 -14.74 -39.68
C MET A 127 8.16 -13.83 -40.91
N ARG A 128 9.23 -13.05 -41.14
CA ARG A 128 9.33 -12.19 -42.32
C ARG A 128 9.31 -12.99 -43.62
N ALA A 129 10.01 -14.12 -43.67
CA ALA A 129 10.03 -14.99 -44.84
C ALA A 129 8.64 -15.61 -45.11
N LEU A 130 7.94 -16.05 -44.07
CA LEU A 130 6.58 -16.58 -44.19
C LEU A 130 5.59 -15.48 -44.63
N MET A 131 5.71 -14.26 -44.13
CA MET A 131 4.87 -13.14 -44.55
C MET A 131 5.15 -12.73 -46.00
N SER A 132 6.41 -12.71 -46.45
CA SER A 132 6.73 -12.43 -47.85
C SER A 132 6.23 -13.52 -48.79
N ASP A 133 6.31 -14.79 -48.38
CA ASP A 133 5.81 -15.92 -49.18
C ASP A 133 4.27 -15.91 -49.25
N ALA A 134 3.59 -15.54 -48.15
CA ALA A 134 2.15 -15.33 -48.13
C ALA A 134 1.71 -14.15 -49.01
N LEU A 135 2.43 -13.02 -48.97
CA LEU A 135 2.17 -11.85 -49.83
C LEU A 135 2.41 -12.16 -51.31
N GLN A 136 3.42 -12.98 -51.63
CA GLN A 136 3.74 -13.36 -53.00
C GLN A 136 2.80 -14.44 -53.55
N ARG A 137 2.17 -15.24 -52.68
CA ARG A 137 1.11 -16.17 -53.05
C ARG A 137 -0.26 -15.52 -53.21
N GLN A 138 -0.42 -14.24 -52.86
CA GLN A 138 -1.68 -13.52 -53.04
C GLN A 138 -1.81 -13.08 -54.51
N PRO A 139 -2.76 -13.63 -55.29
CA PRO A 139 -3.09 -13.07 -56.59
C PRO A 139 -3.73 -11.68 -56.41
N ALA A 140 -3.52 -10.81 -57.39
CA ALA A 140 -4.02 -9.42 -57.43
C ALA A 140 -5.55 -9.32 -57.21
N PRO A 141 -6.05 -8.14 -56.78
CA PRO A 141 -7.13 -8.02 -55.80
C PRO A 141 -8.53 -8.31 -56.37
N ALA A 142 -9.32 -9.02 -55.58
CA ALA A 142 -10.78 -9.16 -55.69
C ALA A 142 -11.41 -9.02 -54.29
N PRO A 143 -12.70 -8.65 -54.18
CA PRO A 143 -13.26 -7.91 -53.04
C PRO A 143 -13.42 -8.74 -51.76
N ALA A 144 -13.52 -7.98 -50.65
CA ALA A 144 -13.56 -8.39 -49.25
C ALA A 144 -14.45 -9.60 -48.92
N GLU A 145 -13.88 -10.55 -48.16
CA GLU A 145 -14.61 -11.50 -47.33
C GLU A 145 -14.33 -11.15 -45.85
N PRO A 146 -15.36 -11.13 -44.98
CA PRO A 146 -15.22 -10.69 -43.59
C PRO A 146 -14.53 -11.74 -42.72
N ASP A 147 -13.72 -11.23 -41.79
CA ASP A 147 -12.95 -11.97 -40.78
C ASP A 147 -13.88 -12.49 -39.66
N ASP A 148 -14.83 -13.37 -40.02
CA ASP A 148 -15.91 -13.84 -39.14
C ASP A 148 -15.39 -14.56 -37.88
N GLY A 149 -14.26 -15.27 -37.97
CA GLY A 149 -13.69 -16.00 -36.84
C GLY A 149 -13.15 -15.10 -35.72
N MET A 150 -12.65 -13.90 -36.04
CA MET A 150 -12.13 -12.97 -35.03
C MET A 150 -13.27 -12.27 -34.28
N HIS A 151 -14.40 -12.04 -34.95
CA HIS A 151 -15.59 -11.45 -34.33
C HIS A 151 -16.30 -12.42 -33.38
N GLU A 152 -16.40 -13.71 -33.74
CA GLU A 152 -16.99 -14.73 -32.87
C GLU A 152 -16.18 -14.95 -31.59
N THR A 153 -14.85 -15.02 -31.69
CA THR A 153 -13.96 -15.20 -30.53
C THR A 153 -14.00 -14.00 -29.57
N LEU A 154 -14.03 -12.77 -30.10
CA LEU A 154 -14.25 -11.56 -29.30
C LEU A 154 -15.63 -11.54 -28.63
N GLY A 155 -16.65 -12.07 -29.30
CA GLY A 155 -17.99 -12.23 -28.74
C GLY A 155 -18.01 -13.18 -27.54
N GLN A 156 -17.38 -14.35 -27.68
CA GLN A 156 -17.25 -15.34 -26.61
C GLN A 156 -16.51 -14.76 -25.40
N LEU A 157 -15.37 -14.10 -25.61
CA LEU A 157 -14.57 -13.53 -24.52
C LEU A 157 -15.33 -12.44 -23.76
N ARG A 158 -16.10 -11.59 -24.46
CA ARG A 158 -16.96 -10.58 -23.82
C ARG A 158 -18.05 -11.22 -22.97
N SER A 159 -18.62 -12.34 -23.43
CA SER A 159 -19.65 -13.06 -22.69
C SER A 159 -19.12 -13.68 -21.40
N GLU A 160 -17.91 -14.25 -21.43
CA GLU A 160 -17.24 -14.81 -20.25
C GLU A 160 -16.91 -13.74 -19.21
N VAL A 161 -16.40 -12.59 -19.65
CA VAL A 161 -16.12 -11.45 -18.77
C VAL A 161 -17.39 -10.94 -18.08
N ALA A 162 -18.52 -10.93 -18.80
CA ALA A 162 -19.80 -10.55 -18.21
C ALA A 162 -20.26 -11.54 -17.12
N GLN A 163 -20.10 -12.84 -17.36
CA GLN A 163 -20.43 -13.89 -16.40
C GLN A 163 -19.56 -13.82 -15.14
N LEU A 164 -18.24 -13.62 -15.29
CA LEU A 164 -17.31 -13.48 -14.17
C LEU A 164 -17.64 -12.25 -13.31
N LYS A 165 -17.99 -11.11 -13.94
CA LYS A 165 -18.43 -9.92 -13.23
C LYS A 165 -19.70 -10.15 -12.43
N ALA A 166 -20.67 -10.90 -12.97
CA ALA A 166 -21.91 -11.22 -12.27
C ALA A 166 -21.65 -12.09 -11.03
N LEU A 167 -20.80 -13.12 -11.14
CA LEU A 167 -20.41 -13.97 -10.02
C LEU A 167 -19.67 -13.20 -8.92
N LEU A 168 -18.78 -12.29 -9.30
CA LEU A 168 -18.05 -11.45 -8.36
C LEU A 168 -19.00 -10.53 -7.58
N ASN A 169 -19.94 -9.88 -8.26
CA ASN A 169 -20.95 -9.04 -7.62
C ASN A 169 -21.83 -9.83 -6.65
N GLN A 170 -22.19 -11.07 -7.01
CA GLN A 170 -22.96 -11.95 -6.14
C GLN A 170 -22.17 -12.33 -4.87
N GLN A 171 -20.88 -12.69 -5.02
CA GLN A 171 -20.01 -12.97 -3.87
C GLN A 171 -19.86 -11.75 -2.97
N HIS A 172 -19.72 -10.55 -3.55
CA HIS A 172 -19.60 -9.31 -2.79
C HIS A 172 -20.85 -9.04 -1.95
N LEU A 173 -22.04 -9.28 -2.51
CA LEU A 173 -23.31 -9.13 -1.81
C LEU A 173 -23.44 -10.12 -0.64
N LEU A 174 -23.05 -11.39 -0.83
CA LEU A 174 -23.08 -12.40 0.23
C LEU A 174 -22.10 -12.04 1.37
N LEU A 175 -20.90 -11.58 1.05
CA LEU A 175 -19.94 -11.08 2.05
C LEU A 175 -20.47 -9.87 2.81
N GLN A 176 -21.19 -8.97 2.14
CA GLN A 176 -21.82 -7.82 2.80
C GLN A 176 -22.93 -8.26 3.75
N GLN A 177 -23.78 -9.21 3.34
CA GLN A 177 -24.82 -9.77 4.21
C GLN A 177 -24.23 -10.47 5.45
N LEU A 178 -23.17 -11.26 5.29
CA LEU A 178 -22.49 -11.92 6.41
C LEU A 178 -21.89 -10.90 7.41
N ARG A 179 -21.32 -9.80 6.91
CA ARG A 179 -20.82 -8.70 7.77
C ARG A 179 -21.93 -8.00 8.54
N LEU A 180 -23.12 -7.90 7.97
CA LEU A 180 -24.27 -7.27 8.61
C LEU A 180 -24.97 -8.23 9.60
N SER A 181 -25.04 -9.53 9.27
CA SER A 181 -25.64 -10.57 10.12
C SER A 181 -24.76 -11.00 11.30
N GLY A 182 -23.45 -10.76 11.26
CA GLY A 182 -22.52 -11.05 12.39
C GLY A 182 -22.60 -10.05 13.57
N ARG A 183 -23.60 -9.16 13.60
CA ARG A 183 -23.66 -8.02 14.52
C ARG A 183 -24.90 -8.04 15.41
N THR A 184 -25.15 -9.16 16.11
CA THR A 184 -26.22 -9.26 17.13
C THR A 184 -25.84 -10.18 18.30
N ALA A 185 -25.42 -9.60 19.44
CA ALA A 185 -25.71 -10.03 20.83
C ALA A 185 -24.91 -9.17 21.88
N PRO A 186 -25.41 -8.98 23.11
CA PRO A 186 -25.36 -7.68 23.81
C PRO A 186 -24.61 -7.64 25.17
N ALA A 187 -24.75 -6.48 25.84
CA ALA A 187 -24.08 -5.87 26.99
C ALA A 187 -24.05 -6.62 28.33
N ALA A 188 -23.10 -6.20 29.19
CA ALA A 188 -23.23 -6.23 30.66
C ALA A 188 -22.63 -4.94 31.26
N GLU A 189 -23.49 -4.15 31.92
CA GLU A 189 -23.15 -3.00 32.75
C GLU A 189 -22.49 -3.47 34.06
N ASN A 190 -21.50 -2.73 34.56
CA ASN A 190 -21.28 -2.67 35.99
C ASN A 190 -20.79 -1.27 36.39
N VAL A 191 -21.60 -0.62 37.22
CA VAL A 191 -21.33 0.69 37.82
C VAL A 191 -20.56 0.46 39.12
N LYS A 192 -19.29 0.90 39.20
CA LYS A 192 -18.74 1.59 40.38
C LYS A 192 -17.28 2.04 40.20
N ASN A 193 -17.10 3.33 40.50
CA ASN A 193 -15.91 4.04 40.95
C ASN A 193 -14.77 4.31 39.96
N GLY A 194 -14.53 5.61 39.76
CA GLY A 194 -13.53 6.16 38.88
C GLY A 194 -12.10 5.79 39.26
N LEU A 195 -11.37 5.34 38.26
CA LEU A 195 -10.00 5.74 37.96
C LEU A 195 -9.81 5.46 36.47
N THR A 196 -9.10 6.35 35.79
CA THR A 196 -8.65 6.23 34.39
C THR A 196 -8.22 4.81 34.01
N GLU A 197 -8.90 4.19 33.04
CA GLU A 197 -8.47 2.91 32.47
C GLU A 197 -7.27 3.11 31.54
N GLU A 198 -6.09 2.80 32.05
CA GLU A 198 -4.89 2.56 31.25
C GLU A 198 -5.02 1.20 30.56
N VAL A 199 -5.05 1.20 29.22
CA VAL A 199 -5.00 -0.04 28.45
C VAL A 199 -3.54 -0.43 28.23
N ASP A 200 -3.07 -1.38 29.04
CA ASP A 200 -1.81 -2.08 28.83
C ASP A 200 -1.94 -3.06 27.64
N LEU A 201 -1.12 -2.84 26.62
CA LEU A 201 -1.11 -3.58 25.34
C LEU A 201 -0.78 -5.08 25.51
N SER A 202 -0.33 -5.47 26.71
CA SER A 202 -0.05 -6.86 27.08
C SER A 202 -1.29 -7.77 27.11
N THR A 203 -2.50 -7.21 27.17
CA THR A 203 -3.77 -7.96 27.30
C THR A 203 -4.44 -8.33 25.97
N LEU A 204 -4.00 -7.75 24.85
CA LEU A 204 -4.60 -7.95 23.52
C LEU A 204 -4.25 -9.32 22.88
N ALA A 205 -3.36 -10.12 23.49
CA ALA A 205 -2.98 -11.44 23.02
C ALA A 205 -3.93 -12.58 23.47
N ALA A 206 -4.96 -12.29 24.27
CA ALA A 206 -5.81 -13.31 24.89
C ALA A 206 -6.73 -14.13 23.96
N PRO A 207 -7.19 -13.67 22.77
CA PRO A 207 -8.11 -14.49 21.96
C PRO A 207 -7.40 -15.64 21.21
N ALA A 208 -6.11 -15.50 20.90
CA ALA A 208 -5.37 -16.49 20.11
C ALA A 208 -4.86 -17.70 20.94
N GLN A 209 -4.75 -17.54 22.26
CA GLN A 209 -4.21 -18.58 23.15
C GLN A 209 -5.26 -19.66 23.49
N LYS A 210 -6.54 -19.29 23.54
CA LYS A 210 -7.65 -20.25 23.75
C LYS A 210 -7.82 -21.22 22.58
N MET A 211 -7.54 -20.79 21.34
CA MET A 211 -7.59 -21.69 20.17
C MET A 211 -6.49 -22.76 20.18
N LYS A 212 -5.29 -22.46 20.70
CA LYS A 212 -4.21 -23.46 20.85
C LYS A 212 -4.53 -24.50 21.93
N GLN A 213 -5.16 -24.11 23.03
CA GLN A 213 -5.53 -25.05 24.09
C GLN A 213 -6.67 -26.00 23.70
N ILE A 214 -7.61 -25.57 22.84
CA ILE A 214 -8.69 -26.45 22.35
C ILE A 214 -8.12 -27.55 21.43
N ARG A 215 -7.11 -27.24 20.60
CA ARG A 215 -6.43 -28.25 19.78
C ARG A 215 -5.57 -29.24 20.60
N GLN A 216 -5.04 -28.82 21.74
CA GLN A 216 -4.28 -29.70 22.64
C GLN A 216 -5.14 -30.62 23.50
N LYS A 217 -6.44 -30.33 23.67
CA LYS A 217 -7.35 -31.14 24.49
C LYS A 217 -8.12 -32.22 23.72
N GLY A 218 -7.77 -32.50 22.46
CA GLY A 218 -8.19 -33.72 21.76
C GLY A 218 -9.71 -33.97 21.79
N ILE A 219 -10.51 -32.98 21.40
CA ILE A 219 -11.91 -33.21 21.04
C ILE A 219 -12.07 -32.74 19.59
N PHE A 220 -11.50 -33.52 18.68
CA PHE A 220 -12.00 -33.89 17.35
C PHE A 220 -11.15 -35.08 16.89
#